data_AF-A0A382C7C0-F1
#
_entry.id   AF-A0A382C7C0-F1
#
_cell.length_a   1.000
_cell.length_b   1.000
_cell.length_c   1.000
_cell.angle_alpha   90.00
_cell.angle_beta   90.00
_cell.angle_gamma   90.00
#
_symmetry.space_group_name_H-M   'P 1'
#
loop_
_entity.id
_entity.type
_entity.pdbx_description
1 polymer ?
#
loop_
_entity_poly.entity_id
_entity_poly.type
_entity_poly.pdbx_seq_one_letter_code
_entity_poly.pdbx_strand_id
1 'polypeptide(L)' 'YPAGTTMHVISYHDNTAANRGNSDPKNWTGGGSRTVDEMAFAWLSWYDLTEEEYAAELEARRNATANN' A
#
# COMPACT_ATOMS: atom_id res chain seq x y z
N TYR A 1 6.26 7.52 -11.17
CA TYR A 1 6.92 6.21 -11.01
C TYR A 1 7.56 5.83 -12.34
N PRO A 2 8.67 5.08 -12.38
CA PRO A 2 9.33 4.70 -13.62
C PRO A 2 8.43 3.85 -14.52
N ALA A 3 8.57 3.99 -15.84
CA ALA A 3 7.81 3.18 -16.80
C ALA A 3 7.99 1.68 -16.49
N GLY A 4 6.87 0.94 -16.46
CA GLY A 4 6.85 -0.49 -16.14
C GLY A 4 6.71 -0.84 -14.65
N THR A 5 6.57 0.14 -13.75
CA THR A 5 6.31 -0.14 -12.33
C THR A 5 4.88 -0.64 -12.12
N THR A 6 4.72 -1.79 -11.46
CA THR A 6 3.42 -2.30 -10.99
C THR A 6 3.35 -2.18 -9.47
N MET A 7 2.28 -1.56 -8.99
CA MET A 7 1.99 -1.46 -7.56
C MET A 7 0.97 -2.51 -7.14
N HIS A 8 1.32 -3.32 -6.14
CA HIS A 8 0.41 -4.29 -5.53
C HIS A 8 0.10 -3.89 -4.09
N VAL A 9 -1.19 -3.75 -3.78
CA VAL A 9 -1.70 -3.58 -2.43
C VAL A 9 -2.53 -4.83 -2.10
N ILE A 10 -2.14 -5.56 -1.06
CA ILE A 10 -2.84 -6.76 -0.60
C ILE A 10 -3.24 -6.54 0.84
N SER A 11 -4.53 -6.73 1.13
CA SER A 11 -5.09 -6.63 2.47
C SER A 11 -5.73 -7.95 2.85
N TYR A 12 -5.53 -8.36 4.11
CA TYR A 12 -6.07 -9.59 4.67
C TYR A 12 -7.06 -9.23 5.78
N HIS A 13 -8.23 -9.87 5.76
CA HIS A 13 -9.25 -9.72 6.78
C HIS A 13 -9.54 -11.09 7.41
N ASP A 14 -9.51 -11.17 8.73
CA ASP A 14 -9.80 -12.39 9.49
C ASP A 14 -11.25 -12.38 10.00
N ASN A 15 -12.09 -13.19 9.36
CA ASN A 15 -13.50 -13.40 9.73
C ASN A 15 -13.73 -14.68 10.56
N THR A 16 -12.69 -15.28 11.13
CA THR A 16 -12.85 -16.46 11.99
C THR A 16 -13.53 -16.08 13.32
N ALA A 17 -14.29 -17.02 13.89
CA ALA A 17 -14.92 -16.84 15.20
C ALA A 17 -13.93 -16.73 16.38
N ALA A 18 -12.64 -17.01 16.12
CA ALA A 18 -11.58 -16.83 17.10
C ALA A 18 -11.07 -15.37 17.16
N ASN A 19 -11.37 -14.55 16.16
CA ASN A 19 -10.98 -13.15 16.15
C ASN A 19 -11.84 -12.34 17.14
N ARG A 20 -11.30 -12.04 18.33
CA ARG A 20 -11.98 -11.23 19.35
C ARG A 20 -12.35 -9.82 18.87
N GLY A 21 -11.68 -9.30 17.84
CA GLY A 21 -11.98 -8.01 17.23
C GLY A 21 -13.22 -8.04 16.32
N ASN A 22 -13.62 -9.23 15.85
CA ASN A 22 -14.83 -9.42 15.07
C ASN A 22 -15.97 -9.88 16.00
N SER A 23 -16.83 -8.96 16.39
CA SER A 23 -17.96 -9.21 17.28
C SER A 23 -19.08 -10.05 16.65
N ASP A 24 -19.14 -10.16 15.32
CA ASP A 24 -20.07 -11.03 14.60
C ASP A 24 -19.42 -11.70 13.38
N PRO A 25 -18.82 -12.90 13.55
CA PRO A 25 -18.14 -13.63 12.48
C PRO A 25 -19.10 -14.26 11.46
N LYS A 26 -20.42 -14.24 11.70
CA LYS A 26 -21.43 -14.76 10.76
C LYS A 26 -22.02 -13.67 9.88
N ASN A 27 -21.89 -12.42 10.28
CA ASN A 27 -22.27 -11.28 9.47
C ASN A 27 -21.22 -11.05 8.37
N TRP A 28 -21.67 -10.77 7.16
CA TRP A 28 -20.76 -10.42 6.08
C TRP A 28 -20.24 -9.00 6.31
N THR A 29 -18.94 -8.87 6.56
CA THR A 29 -18.20 -7.62 6.83
C THR A 29 -17.42 -7.12 5.61
N GLY A 30 -17.99 -7.25 4.42
CA GLY A 30 -17.42 -6.69 3.19
C GLY A 30 -17.59 -5.17 3.12
N GLY A 31 -16.64 -4.48 2.49
CA GLY A 31 -16.51 -3.02 2.47
C GLY A 31 -17.83 -2.25 2.35
N GLY A 32 -18.13 -1.46 3.37
CA GLY A 32 -19.38 -0.72 3.51
C GLY A 32 -19.28 0.41 4.54
N SER A 33 -20.38 1.14 4.70
CA SER A 33 -20.47 2.31 5.59
C SER A 33 -21.01 1.96 6.99
N ARG A 34 -21.20 0.69 7.33
CA ARG A 34 -21.64 0.30 8.68
C ARG A 34 -20.45 0.39 9.62
N THR A 35 -20.70 0.77 10.87
CA THR A 35 -19.68 0.77 11.94
C THR A 35 -19.06 -0.60 12.21
N VAL A 36 -19.64 -1.67 11.69
CA VAL A 36 -19.16 -3.06 11.81
C VAL A 36 -18.46 -3.57 10.54
N ASP A 37 -18.39 -2.75 9.48
CA ASP A 37 -17.69 -3.11 8.24
C ASP A 37 -16.19 -2.80 8.36
N GLU A 38 -15.36 -3.66 7.78
CA GLU A 38 -13.90 -3.48 7.73
C GLU A 38 -13.48 -2.69 6.48
N MET A 39 -12.40 -1.91 6.59
CA MET A 39 -11.87 -1.09 5.50
C MET A 39 -10.40 -1.42 5.23
N ALA A 40 -10.07 -1.66 3.97
CA ALA A 40 -8.70 -1.71 3.48
C ALA A 40 -8.49 -0.55 2.51
N PHE A 41 -7.57 0.36 2.86
CA PHE A 41 -7.21 1.47 1.98
C PHE A 41 -5.71 1.76 2.03
N ALA A 42 -5.16 2.20 0.90
CA ALA A 42 -3.83 2.77 0.81
C ALA A 42 -3.95 4.21 0.31
N TRP A 43 -3.52 5.16 1.14
CA TRP A 43 -3.35 6.55 0.72
C TRP A 43 -1.93 6.75 0.20
N LEU A 44 -1.84 7.04 -1.09
CA LEU A 44 -0.58 7.14 -1.80
C LEU A 44 -0.50 8.49 -2.46
N SER A 45 0.62 9.16 -2.27
CA SER A 45 0.95 10.42 -2.90
C SER A 45 2.30 10.29 -3.57
N TRP A 46 2.43 10.87 -4.75
CA TRP A 46 3.70 10.94 -5.48
C TRP A 46 3.87 12.35 -6.05
N TYR A 47 5.11 12.67 -6.38
CA TYR A 47 5.49 13.83 -7.15
C TYR A 47 6.08 13.34 -8.47
N ASP A 48 5.84 14.10 -9.53
CA ASP A 48 6.39 13.80 -10.84
C ASP A 48 7.78 14.43 -10.97
N LEU A 49 8.66 13.73 -11.67
CA LEU A 49 10.00 14.18 -12.00
C LEU A 49 10.14 14.21 -13.52
N THR A 50 10.93 15.14 -14.04
CA THR A 50 11.38 15.06 -15.44
C THR A 50 12.38 13.92 -15.62
N GLU A 51 12.65 13.54 -16.86
CA GLU A 51 13.62 12.48 -17.16
C GLU A 51 15.02 12.86 -16.69
N GLU A 52 15.40 14.14 -16.82
CA GLU A 52 16.69 14.66 -16.35
C GLU A 52 16.82 14.60 -14.83
N GLU A 53 15.77 15.00 -14.10
CA GLU A 53 15.74 14.95 -12.64
C GLU A 53 15.78 13.50 -12.14
N TYR A 54 15.05 12.61 -12.81
CA TYR A 54 15.06 11.18 -12.51
C TYR A 54 16.44 10.54 -12.73
N ALA A 55 17.12 10.87 -13.83
CA ALA A 55 18.47 10.40 -14.12
C ALA A 55 19.49 10.90 -13.09
N ALA A 56 19.42 12.17 -12.71
CA ALA A 56 20.30 12.76 -11.69
C ALA A 56 20.11 12.08 -10.31
N GLU A 57 18.86 11.84 -9.91
CA GLU A 57 18.53 11.10 -8.68
C GLU A 57 19.04 9.66 -8.70
N LEU A 58 18.94 8.98 -9.85
CA LEU A 58 19.46 7.63 -10.03
C LEU A 58 20.97 7.57 -9.86
N GLU A 59 21.71 8.50 -10.45
CA GLU A 59 23.17 8.58 -10.28
C GLU A 59 23.57 8.90 -8.84
N ALA A 60 22.88 9.85 -8.19
CA ALA A 60 23.13 10.18 -6.79
C ALA A 60 22.96 8.96 -5.88
N ARG A 61 21.89 8.17 -6.07
CA ARG A 61 21.63 6.94 -5.31
C ARG A 61 22.67 5.85 -5.57
N ARG A 62 23.09 5.66 -6.83
CA ARG A 62 24.17 4.72 -7.17
C ARG A 62 25.47 5.07 -6.46
N ASN A 63 25.85 6.35 -6.47
CA ASN A 63 27.07 6.82 -5.81
C ASN A 63 26.98 6.71 -4.28
N ALA A 64 25.81 6.90 -3.68
CA ALA A 64 25.60 6.70 -2.25
C ALA A 64 25.72 5.24 -1.81
N THR A 65 25.31 4.29 -2.67
CA THR A 65 25.33 2.86 -2.35
C THR A 65 26.72 2.23 -2.58
N ALA A 66 27.52 2.80 -3.49
CA ALA A 66 28.88 2.33 -3.79
C ALA A 66 29.93 2.71 -2.72
N ASN A 67 29.59 3.61 -1.79
CA ASN A 67 30.47 4.10 -0.73
C ASN A 67 30.24 3.43 0.64
N ASN A 68 29.56 2.27 0.66
CA ASN A 68 29.33 1.46 1.88
C ASN A 68 29.76 0.01 1.67
#